data_AF-A0A2P9GVN2-F1
#
_entry.id   AF-A0A2P9GVN2-F1
#
_cell.length_a   1.000
_cell.length_b   1.000
_cell.length_c   1.000
_cell.angle_alpha   90.00
_cell.angle_beta   90.00
_cell.angle_gamma   90.00
#
_symmetry.space_group_name_H-M   'P 1'
#
loop_
_entity.id
_entity.type
_entity.pdbx_description
1 polymer ?
#
loop_
_entity_poly.entity_id
_entity_poly.type
_entity_poly.pdbx_seq_one_letter_code
_entity_poly.pdbx_strand_id
1 'polypeptide(L)'
;MDQTEKDYIAYRAYVDLWAAENPIKTNKLQVLLIVNALLVSALHVGGDFHIAKWPIFMAGSVSCVIWLMSIGRTSLFQKVWQTKAIELSNTYTADRRFQLLDTEAAELAAPRWLRFLGAVPSRFYLLGAPMVFALAWTGGLLYIILKRAGSQ
;
A
#
# COMPACT_ATOMS: atom_id res chain seq x y z
N MET A 1 3.21 35.35 18.15
CA MET A 1 2.56 34.52 17.14
C MET A 1 1.27 33.98 17.75
N ASP A 2 0.13 34.28 17.13
CA ASP A 2 -1.19 33.80 17.58
C ASP A 2 -1.25 32.26 17.57
N GLN A 3 -2.06 31.67 18.46
CA GLN A 3 -2.21 30.22 18.56
C GLN A 3 -2.76 29.62 17.26
N THR A 4 -3.75 30.29 16.65
CA THR A 4 -4.33 29.93 15.36
C THR A 4 -3.28 29.80 14.26
N GLU A 5 -2.29 30.70 14.25
CA GLU A 5 -1.23 30.69 13.24
C GLU A 5 -0.24 29.53 13.45
N LYS A 6 0.06 29.18 14.72
CA LYS A 6 0.89 28.00 15.04
C LYS A 6 0.19 26.72 14.59
N ASP A 7 -1.10 26.63 14.87
CA ASP A 7 -1.91 25.47 14.52
C ASP A 7 -2.09 25.35 13.00
N TYR A 8 -2.16 26.47 12.28
CA TYR A 8 -2.18 26.47 10.82
C TYR A 8 -0.85 25.96 10.21
N ILE A 9 0.30 26.36 10.78
CA ILE A 9 1.60 25.84 10.36
C ILE A 9 1.68 24.33 10.60
N ALA A 10 1.22 23.85 11.76
CA ALA A 10 1.19 22.42 12.07
C ALA A 10 0.24 21.66 11.14
N TYR A 11 -0.96 22.19 10.89
CA TYR A 11 -1.93 21.64 9.96
C TYR A 11 -1.33 21.46 8.56
N ARG A 12 -0.71 22.52 8.03
CA ARG A 12 -0.05 22.47 6.72
C ARG A 12 1.05 21.43 6.68
N ALA A 13 1.88 21.34 7.72
CA ALA A 13 2.91 20.32 7.81
C ALA A 13 2.32 18.90 7.80
N TYR A 14 1.19 18.67 8.48
CA TYR A 14 0.51 17.37 8.45
C TYR A 14 -0.09 17.04 7.08
N VAL A 15 -0.68 18.03 6.39
CA VAL A 15 -1.18 17.87 5.02
C VAL A 15 -0.04 17.55 4.06
N ASP A 16 1.09 18.25 4.17
CA ASP A 16 2.28 18.03 3.33
C ASP A 16 2.87 16.64 3.57
N LEU A 17 2.99 16.21 4.83
CA LEU A 17 3.43 14.86 5.19
C LEU A 17 2.47 13.79 4.66
N TRP A 18 1.16 14.01 4.81
CA TRP A 18 0.14 13.10 4.29
C TRP A 18 0.21 12.96 2.76
N ALA A 19 0.38 14.08 2.05
CA ALA A 19 0.51 14.11 0.60
C ALA A 19 1.79 13.40 0.12
N ALA A 20 2.91 13.56 0.84
CA ALA A 20 4.19 12.94 0.52
C ALA A 20 4.16 11.40 0.61
N GLU A 21 3.27 10.81 1.41
CA GLU A 21 3.15 9.35 1.54
C GLU A 21 2.51 8.68 0.31
N ASN A 22 1.71 9.42 -0.48
CA ASN A 22 1.04 8.89 -1.67
C ASN A 22 2.00 8.39 -2.78
N PRO A 23 2.99 9.17 -3.25
CA PRO A 23 3.97 8.69 -4.22
C PRO A 23 4.83 7.53 -3.67
N ILE A 24 5.16 7.54 -2.37
CA ILE A 24 5.94 6.48 -1.73
C ILE A 24 5.20 5.13 -1.81
N LYS A 25 3.90 5.10 -1.45
CA LYS A 25 3.08 3.88 -1.58
C LYS A 25 3.00 3.38 -3.01
N THR A 26 2.79 4.30 -3.96
CA THR A 26 2.66 3.97 -5.38
C THR A 26 3.94 3.35 -5.93
N ASN A 27 5.09 3.94 -5.63
CA ASN A 27 6.39 3.40 -6.02
C ASN A 27 6.65 2.03 -5.39
N LYS A 28 6.34 1.83 -4.10
CA LYS A 28 6.47 0.52 -3.45
C LYS A 28 5.62 -0.55 -4.15
N LEU A 29 4.40 -0.21 -4.56
CA LEU A 29 3.50 -1.13 -5.27
C LEU A 29 4.01 -1.44 -6.67
N GLN A 30 4.48 -0.44 -7.43
CA GLN A 30 5.04 -0.65 -8.77
C GLN A 30 6.27 -1.56 -8.72
N VAL A 31 7.19 -1.31 -7.78
CA VAL A 31 8.39 -2.14 -7.60
C VAL A 31 8.00 -3.57 -7.19
N LEU A 32 7.00 -3.74 -6.31
CA LEU A 32 6.47 -5.06 -5.95
C LEU A 32 6.00 -5.83 -7.20
N LEU A 33 5.22 -5.17 -8.06
CA LEU A 33 4.70 -5.78 -9.29
C LEU A 33 5.83 -6.17 -10.25
N ILE A 34 6.80 -5.28 -10.45
CA ILE A 34 7.97 -5.54 -11.31
C ILE A 34 8.78 -6.72 -10.79
N VAL A 35 9.09 -6.75 -9.48
CA VAL A 35 9.86 -7.84 -8.86
C VAL A 35 9.11 -9.17 -8.99
N ASN A 36 7.80 -9.17 -8.75
CA ASN A 36 6.99 -10.39 -8.92
C ASN A 36 6.94 -10.86 -10.37
N ALA A 37 6.81 -9.96 -11.34
CA ALA A 37 6.87 -10.32 -12.76
C ALA A 37 8.22 -10.95 -13.14
N LEU A 38 9.33 -10.42 -12.62
CA LEU A 38 10.66 -11.00 -12.83
C LEU A 38 10.80 -12.39 -12.20
N LEU A 39 10.31 -12.58 -10.98
CA LEU A 39 10.34 -13.88 -10.30
C LEU A 39 9.51 -14.94 -11.03
N VAL A 40 8.31 -14.57 -11.50
CA VAL A 40 7.46 -15.46 -12.31
C VAL A 40 8.12 -15.81 -13.63
N SER A 41 8.76 -14.83 -14.29
CA SER A 41 9.51 -15.08 -15.52
C SER A 41 10.67 -16.05 -15.31
N ALA A 42 11.44 -15.89 -14.23
CA ALA A 42 12.50 -16.83 -13.85
C ALA A 42 11.97 -18.22 -13.51
N LEU A 43 10.78 -18.31 -12.90
CA LEU A 43 10.11 -19.57 -12.65
C LEU A 43 9.75 -20.30 -13.95
N HIS A 44 9.30 -19.59 -14.98
CA HIS A 44 8.88 -20.23 -16.24
C HIS A 44 10.07 -20.72 -17.09
N VAL A 45 11.17 -19.95 -17.15
CA VAL A 45 12.33 -20.24 -18.03
C VAL A 45 13.02 -21.58 -17.73
N GLY A 46 12.93 -22.12 -16.51
CA GLY A 46 13.64 -23.35 -16.13
C GLY A 46 12.75 -24.58 -15.84
N GLY A 47 11.52 -24.62 -16.38
CA GLY A 47 10.49 -25.62 -16.01
C GLY A 47 9.80 -25.27 -14.69
N ASP A 48 8.47 -25.29 -14.64
CA ASP A 48 7.68 -24.60 -13.62
C ASP A 48 7.94 -25.06 -12.16
N PHE A 49 7.07 -25.89 -11.58
CA PHE A 49 7.07 -26.24 -10.16
C PHE A 49 8.02 -27.43 -9.86
N HIS A 50 9.32 -27.14 -9.79
CA HIS A 50 10.37 -28.10 -9.40
C HIS A 50 11.03 -27.75 -8.07
N ILE A 51 11.40 -28.78 -7.28
CA ILE A 51 12.03 -28.57 -5.97
C ILE A 51 13.35 -27.80 -6.05
N ALA A 52 14.12 -27.95 -7.13
CA ALA A 52 15.36 -27.20 -7.33
C ALA A 52 15.16 -25.66 -7.32
N LYS A 53 13.92 -25.21 -7.53
CA LYS A 53 13.53 -23.79 -7.54
C LYS A 53 12.95 -23.30 -6.21
N TRP A 54 13.01 -24.11 -5.14
CA TRP A 54 12.60 -23.68 -3.79
C TRP A 54 13.17 -22.31 -3.37
N PRO A 55 14.40 -21.89 -3.76
CA PRO A 55 14.91 -20.58 -3.39
C PRO A 55 14.09 -19.43 -4.02
N ILE A 56 13.55 -19.61 -5.23
CA ILE A 56 12.71 -18.60 -5.90
C ILE A 56 11.40 -18.42 -5.14
N PHE A 57 10.74 -19.53 -4.78
CA PHE A 57 9.50 -19.47 -3.99
C PHE A 57 9.74 -18.88 -2.61
N MET A 58 10.82 -19.25 -1.92
CA MET A 58 11.15 -18.68 -0.62
C MET A 58 11.47 -17.18 -0.72
N ALA A 59 12.28 -16.78 -1.71
CA ALA A 59 12.60 -15.38 -1.95
C ALA A 59 11.34 -14.56 -2.26
N GLY A 60 10.43 -15.08 -3.09
CA GLY A 60 9.14 -14.47 -3.38
C GLY A 60 8.30 -14.27 -2.12
N SER A 61 8.14 -15.32 -1.31
CA SER A 61 7.39 -15.26 -0.05
C SER A 61 7.98 -14.23 0.92
N VAL A 62 9.26 -14.35 1.25
CA VAL A 62 9.92 -13.49 2.24
C VAL A 62 9.91 -12.04 1.76
N SER A 63 10.23 -11.79 0.50
CA SER A 63 10.24 -10.43 -0.06
C SER A 63 8.85 -9.80 -0.03
N CYS A 64 7.80 -10.55 -0.37
CA CYS A 64 6.43 -10.04 -0.33
C CYS A 64 5.96 -9.73 1.11
N VAL A 65 6.36 -10.54 2.10
CA VAL A 65 6.08 -10.26 3.52
C VAL A 65 6.81 -9.00 4.00
N ILE A 66 8.08 -8.84 3.63
CA ILE A 66 8.84 -7.60 3.93
C ILE A 66 8.15 -6.39 3.29
N TRP A 67 7.68 -6.54 2.04
CA TRP A 67 6.95 -5.49 1.34
C TRP A 67 5.62 -5.15 2.01
N LEU A 68 4.88 -6.16 2.46
CA LEU A 68 3.64 -5.98 3.22
C LEU A 68 3.88 -5.12 4.47
N MET A 69 4.91 -5.44 5.25
CA MET A 69 5.28 -4.65 6.44
C MET A 69 5.69 -3.23 6.05
N SER A 70 6.47 -3.07 4.97
CA SER A 70 6.93 -1.78 4.48
C SER A 70 5.79 -0.86 4.02
N ILE A 71 4.81 -1.40 3.27
CA ILE A 71 3.62 -0.65 2.85
C ILE A 71 2.69 -0.40 4.04
N GLY A 72 2.57 -1.36 4.96
CA GLY A 72 1.81 -1.22 6.20
C GLY A 72 2.27 -0.03 7.02
N ARG A 73 3.59 0.13 7.22
CA ARG A 73 4.17 1.27 7.94
C ARG A 73 3.83 2.61 7.30
N THR A 74 3.99 2.71 5.98
CA THR A 74 3.65 3.93 5.21
C THR A 74 2.16 4.25 5.28
N SER A 75 1.29 3.23 5.21
CA SER A 75 -0.15 3.40 5.35
C SER A 75 -0.56 3.87 6.75
N LEU A 76 0.12 3.37 7.78
CA LEU A 76 -0.08 3.80 9.17
C LEU A 76 0.29 5.28 9.35
N PHE A 77 1.48 5.70 8.89
CA PHE A 77 1.90 7.10 8.99
C PHE A 77 0.96 8.02 8.23
N GLN A 78 0.56 7.63 7.02
CA GLN A 78 -0.44 8.38 6.28
C GLN A 78 -1.72 8.58 7.10
N LYS A 79 -2.23 7.52 7.75
CA LYS A 79 -3.43 7.63 8.57
C LYS A 79 -3.22 8.54 9.78
N VAL A 80 -2.08 8.47 10.45
CA VAL A 80 -1.73 9.33 11.59
C VAL A 80 -1.72 10.80 11.18
N TRP A 81 -1.02 11.14 10.09
CA TRP A 81 -0.95 12.54 9.62
C TRP A 81 -2.31 13.06 9.17
N GLN A 82 -3.10 12.23 8.49
CA GLN A 82 -4.46 12.59 8.11
C GLN A 82 -5.33 12.87 9.33
N THR A 83 -5.29 12.00 10.35
CA THR A 83 -6.07 12.18 11.58
C THR A 83 -5.69 13.49 12.29
N LYS A 84 -4.39 13.77 12.45
CA LYS A 84 -3.93 15.02 13.08
C LYS A 84 -4.35 16.28 12.31
N ALA A 85 -4.32 16.22 10.98
CA ALA A 85 -4.81 17.32 10.14
C ALA A 85 -6.32 17.53 10.31
N ILE A 86 -7.11 16.44 10.36
CA ILE A 86 -8.56 16.49 10.57
C ILE A 86 -8.91 17.03 11.96
N GLU A 87 -8.18 16.66 13.00
CA GLU A 87 -8.37 17.19 14.37
C GLU A 87 -8.25 18.72 14.40
N LEU A 88 -7.24 19.28 13.72
CA LEU A 88 -7.08 20.73 13.60
C LEU A 88 -8.18 21.36 12.72
N SER A 89 -8.55 20.70 11.62
CA SER A 89 -9.66 21.11 10.74
C SER A 89 -10.99 21.25 11.49
N ASN A 90 -11.28 20.30 12.37
CA ASN A 90 -12.50 20.27 13.18
C ASN A 90 -12.48 21.31 14.30
N THR A 91 -11.29 21.74 14.74
CA THR A 91 -11.15 22.82 15.73
C THR A 91 -11.45 24.18 15.09
N TYR A 92 -11.04 24.38 13.84
CA TYR A 92 -11.12 25.65 13.12
C TYR A 92 -12.09 25.58 11.92
N THR A 93 -13.33 25.13 12.16
CA THR A 93 -14.34 24.93 11.10
C THR A 93 -14.70 26.21 10.34
N ALA A 94 -14.67 27.37 11.00
CA ALA A 94 -14.96 28.66 10.38
C ALA A 94 -13.80 29.20 9.53
N ASP A 95 -12.57 28.73 9.73
CA ASP A 95 -11.40 29.18 8.99
C ASP A 95 -11.18 28.29 7.76
N ARG A 96 -11.42 28.87 6.56
CA ARG A 96 -11.25 28.19 5.28
C ARG A 96 -9.84 27.66 5.06
N ARG A 97 -8.82 28.23 5.71
CA ARG A 97 -7.42 27.76 5.59
C ARG A 97 -7.24 26.33 6.10
N PHE A 98 -8.08 25.90 7.05
CA PHE A 98 -8.05 24.56 7.62
C PHE A 98 -8.92 23.54 6.87
N GLN A 99 -9.68 23.96 5.84
CA GLN A 99 -10.62 23.11 5.12
C GLN A 99 -10.04 22.51 3.82
N LEU A 100 -8.71 22.40 3.68
CA LEU A 100 -8.08 21.87 2.45
C LEU A 100 -8.44 20.40 2.16
N LEU A 101 -8.79 19.63 3.20
CA LEU A 101 -9.15 18.22 3.09
C LEU A 101 -10.65 18.00 2.82
N ASP A 102 -11.46 19.07 2.86
CA ASP A 102 -12.88 18.99 2.50
C ASP A 102 -13.01 18.82 0.99
N THR A 103 -13.27 17.58 0.59
CA THR A 103 -13.29 17.14 -0.80
C THR A 103 -14.66 16.59 -1.20
N GLU A 104 -15.64 16.55 -0.30
CA GLU A 104 -16.91 15.86 -0.51
C GLU A 104 -17.69 16.42 -1.71
N ALA A 105 -17.78 17.75 -1.80
CA ALA A 105 -18.43 18.42 -2.92
C ALA A 105 -17.70 18.15 -4.26
N ALA A 106 -16.37 18.09 -4.25
CA ALA A 106 -15.57 17.81 -5.43
C ALA A 106 -15.67 16.34 -5.86
N GLU A 107 -15.72 15.40 -4.91
CA GLU A 107 -15.93 13.98 -5.18
C GLU A 107 -17.31 13.73 -5.80
N LEU A 108 -18.36 14.40 -5.32
CA LEU A 108 -19.71 14.28 -5.89
C LEU A 108 -19.81 14.81 -7.32
N ALA A 109 -19.04 15.86 -7.65
CA ALA A 109 -18.95 16.40 -9.00
C ALA A 109 -18.17 15.49 -9.96
N ALA A 110 -17.39 14.52 -9.46
CA ALA A 110 -16.60 13.64 -10.29
C ALA A 110 -17.45 12.64 -11.11
N PRO A 111 -16.99 12.26 -12.32
CA PRO A 111 -17.61 11.22 -13.14
C PRO A 111 -17.88 9.93 -12.36
N ARG A 112 -19.02 9.28 -12.63
CA ARG A 112 -19.45 8.06 -11.91
C ARG A 112 -18.42 6.94 -11.94
N TRP A 113 -17.71 6.78 -13.06
CA TRP A 113 -16.67 5.75 -13.20
C TRP A 113 -15.46 6.02 -12.30
N LEU A 114 -15.06 7.30 -12.12
CA LEU A 114 -13.97 7.67 -11.21
C LEU A 114 -14.37 7.46 -9.76
N ARG A 115 -15.61 7.80 -9.39
CA ARG A 115 -16.14 7.51 -8.06
C ARG A 115 -16.16 6.02 -7.77
N PHE A 116 -16.54 5.19 -8.75
CA PHE A 116 -16.53 3.74 -8.60
C PHE A 116 -15.12 3.19 -8.36
N LEU A 117 -14.13 3.61 -9.16
CA LEU A 117 -12.74 3.18 -8.99
C LEU A 117 -12.13 3.73 -7.68
N GLY A 118 -12.44 4.98 -7.34
CA GLY A 118 -11.98 5.65 -6.12
C GLY A 118 -12.63 5.13 -4.84
N ALA A 119 -13.82 4.51 -4.93
CA ALA A 119 -14.52 3.93 -3.79
C ALA A 119 -13.83 2.68 -3.23
N VAL A 120 -12.88 2.08 -3.96
CA VAL A 120 -12.12 0.92 -3.48
C VAL A 120 -11.23 1.36 -2.31
N PRO A 121 -11.44 0.85 -1.08
CA PRO A 121 -10.65 1.28 0.07
C PRO A 121 -9.18 0.98 -0.14
N SER A 122 -8.35 2.00 0.07
CA SER A 122 -6.93 1.93 -0.30
C SER A 122 -6.16 0.78 0.37
N ARG A 123 -6.59 0.39 1.59
CA ARG A 123 -6.07 -0.77 2.31
C ARG A 123 -6.12 -2.07 1.50
N PHE A 124 -7.15 -2.28 0.68
CA PHE A 124 -7.31 -3.55 -0.05
C PHE A 124 -6.30 -3.68 -1.17
N TYR A 125 -6.03 -2.62 -1.94
CA TYR A 125 -5.05 -2.70 -3.01
C TYR A 125 -3.61 -2.60 -2.47
N LEU A 126 -3.37 -1.79 -1.43
CA LEU A 126 -2.04 -1.56 -0.88
C LEU A 126 -1.50 -2.75 -0.07
N LEU A 127 -2.34 -3.34 0.78
CA LEU A 127 -1.92 -4.46 1.63
C LEU A 127 -2.34 -5.81 1.04
N GLY A 128 -3.44 -5.84 0.27
CA GLY A 128 -3.91 -7.07 -0.35
C GLY A 128 -2.95 -7.61 -1.41
N ALA A 129 -2.40 -6.77 -2.28
CA ALA A 129 -1.46 -7.21 -3.32
C ALA A 129 -0.22 -7.95 -2.76
N PRO A 130 0.57 -7.36 -1.85
CA PRO A 130 1.71 -8.07 -1.26
C PRO A 130 1.30 -9.31 -0.45
N MET A 131 0.15 -9.28 0.21
CA MET A 131 -0.38 -10.46 0.91
C MET A 131 -0.71 -11.60 -0.06
N VAL A 132 -1.41 -11.32 -1.15
CA VAL A 132 -1.78 -12.32 -2.17
C VAL A 132 -0.53 -12.92 -2.80
N PHE A 133 0.47 -12.10 -3.14
CA PHE A 133 1.74 -12.62 -3.66
C PHE A 133 2.48 -13.48 -2.63
N ALA A 134 2.56 -13.04 -1.37
CA ALA A 134 3.18 -13.83 -0.31
C ALA A 134 2.49 -15.20 -0.16
N LEU A 135 1.16 -15.25 -0.21
CA LEU A 135 0.39 -16.49 -0.15
C LEU A 135 0.62 -17.36 -1.37
N ALA A 136 0.65 -16.79 -2.58
CA ALA A 136 0.91 -17.52 -3.82
C ALA A 136 2.29 -18.18 -3.83
N TRP A 137 3.34 -17.43 -3.46
CA TRP A 137 4.70 -17.97 -3.36
C TRP A 137 4.81 -19.06 -2.28
N THR A 138 4.16 -18.86 -1.14
CA THR A 138 4.18 -19.82 -0.03
C THR A 138 3.42 -21.10 -0.39
N GLY A 139 2.28 -20.96 -1.05
CA GLY A 139 1.52 -22.09 -1.58
C GLY A 139 2.34 -22.89 -2.60
N GLY A 140 3.07 -22.21 -3.49
CA GLY A 140 3.99 -22.85 -4.42
C GLY A 140 5.13 -23.59 -3.72
N LEU A 141 5.73 -22.99 -2.69
CA LEU A 141 6.76 -23.62 -1.85
C LEU A 141 6.25 -24.89 -1.17
N LEU A 142 5.07 -24.82 -0.55
CA LEU A 142 4.45 -25.97 0.11
C LEU A 142 4.13 -27.07 -0.90
N TYR A 143 3.59 -26.71 -2.07
CA TYR A 143 3.29 -27.65 -3.14
C TYR A 143 4.52 -28.44 -3.58
N ILE A 144 5.65 -27.78 -3.85
CA ILE A 144 6.87 -28.47 -4.29
C ILE A 144 7.47 -29.36 -3.19
N ILE A 145 7.37 -28.95 -1.92
CA ILE A 145 7.84 -29.74 -0.78
C ILE A 145 6.98 -31.00 -0.61
N LEU A 146 5.65 -30.84 -0.58
CA LEU A 146 4.71 -31.95 -0.41
C LEU A 146 4.78 -32.95 -1.57
N LYS A 147 4.89 -32.46 -2.81
CA LYS A 147 5.06 -33.31 -4.00
C LYS A 147 6.31 -34.19 -3.92
N ARG A 148 7.42 -33.65 -3.39
CA ARG A 148 8.65 -34.41 -3.16
C ARG A 148 8.48 -35.47 -2.06
N ALA A 149 7.81 -35.12 -0.96
CA ALA A 149 7.57 -36.02 0.16
C ALA A 149 6.71 -37.24 -0.22
N GLY A 150 5.74 -37.08 -1.13
CA GLY A 150 4.91 -38.18 -1.63
C GLY A 150 5.51 -38.98 -2.79
N SER A 151 6.72 -38.64 -3.24
CA SER A 151 7.45 -39.37 -4.30
C SER A 151 8.57 -40.26 -3.75
N GLN A 152 8.62 -40.46 -2.44
CA GLN A 152 9.48 -41.44 -1.75
C GLN A 152 8.67 -42.68 -1.40
#